data_AF-A0A1R1B761-F1
#
_entry.id   AF-A0A1R1B761-F1
#
_cell.length_a   1.000
_cell.length_b   1.000
_cell.length_c   1.000
_cell.angle_alpha   90.00
_cell.angle_beta   90.00
_cell.angle_gamma   90.00
#
_symmetry.space_group_name_H-M   'P 1'
#
loop_
_entity.id
_entity.type
_entity.pdbx_description
1 polymer ?
#
loop_
_entity_poly.entity_id
_entity_poly.type
_entity_poly.pdbx_seq_one_letter_code
_entity_poly.pdbx_strand_id
1 'polypeptide(L)'
;MVKQGVKNEDTPAINLIVHPIGVGMFSEEQFDEWINEAKKIAVAYKPMIIGTSHADGSFRGSDVSIPIAYCFDKNGDAIFVSKTMCELGCWILKQKPRPVD
;
A
#
# COMPACT_ATOMS: atom_id res chain seq x y z
N MET A 1 -22.40 -10.03 11.46
CA MET A 1 -22.63 -8.61 11.77
C MET A 1 -21.41 -7.82 11.32
N VAL A 2 -21.49 -7.14 10.17
CA VAL A 2 -20.42 -6.28 9.68
C VAL A 2 -20.60 -4.92 10.34
N LYS A 3 -19.66 -4.51 11.21
CA LYS A 3 -19.64 -3.16 11.77
C LYS A 3 -18.97 -2.23 10.76
N GLN A 4 -19.77 -1.50 9.99
CA GLN A 4 -19.32 -0.29 9.30
C GLN A 4 -19.62 0.92 10.19
N GLY A 5 -18.62 1.81 10.34
CA GLY A 5 -18.77 3.10 11.02
C GLY A 5 -17.78 3.27 12.17
N VAL A 6 -16.61 3.85 11.88
CA VAL A 6 -15.76 4.47 12.90
C VAL A 6 -16.27 5.90 13.07
N LYS A 7 -16.81 6.21 14.27
CA LYS A 7 -17.19 7.58 14.65
C LYS A 7 -15.93 8.46 14.72
N ASN A 8 -16.04 9.66 14.19
CA ASN A 8 -14.93 10.53 13.80
C ASN A 8 -14.55 11.57 14.87
N GLU A 9 -14.62 11.23 16.16
CA GLU A 9 -14.49 12.24 17.23
C GLU A 9 -13.27 12.03 18.14
N ASP A 10 -12.58 10.90 18.04
CA ASP A 10 -11.24 10.66 18.60
C ASP A 10 -10.51 9.71 17.66
N THR A 11 -10.22 10.14 16.42
CA THR A 11 -9.51 9.26 15.48
C THR A 11 -8.08 9.05 16.01
N PRO A 12 -7.75 7.82 16.47
CA PRO A 12 -6.39 7.53 16.89
C PRO A 12 -5.50 7.77 15.66
N ALA A 13 -4.37 8.46 15.85
CA ALA A 13 -3.43 8.72 14.76
C ALA A 13 -3.15 7.41 13.99
N ILE A 14 -3.55 7.36 12.72
CA ILE A 14 -3.43 6.16 11.90
C ILE A 14 -1.94 5.83 11.76
N ASN A 15 -1.51 4.69 12.30
CA ASN A 15 -0.11 4.27 12.28
C ASN A 15 0.27 3.49 11.03
N LEU A 16 -0.71 2.80 10.46
CA LEU A 16 -0.51 1.90 9.34
C LEU A 16 -1.74 1.90 8.45
N ILE A 17 -1.53 2.03 7.15
CA ILE A 17 -2.53 1.79 6.11
C ILE A 17 -2.08 0.57 5.33
N VAL A 18 -2.95 -0.44 5.23
CA VAL A 18 -2.73 -1.61 4.38
C VAL A 18 -3.73 -1.54 3.23
N HIS A 19 -3.21 -1.47 2.02
CA HIS A 19 -3.98 -1.33 0.78
C HIS A 19 -3.86 -2.64 -0.03
N PRO A 20 -4.71 -3.63 0.21
CA PRO A 20 -4.78 -4.82 -0.63
C PRO A 20 -5.45 -4.45 -1.96
N ILE A 21 -4.76 -4.72 -3.06
CA ILE A 21 -5.14 -4.30 -4.38
C ILE A 21 -5.60 -5.54 -5.14
N GLY A 22 -6.90 -5.63 -5.41
CA GLY A 22 -7.50 -6.83 -5.99
C GLY A 22 -7.06 -7.16 -7.41
N VAL A 23 -6.71 -6.14 -8.20
CA VAL A 23 -6.30 -6.29 -9.61
C VAL A 23 -4.89 -5.75 -9.81
N GLY A 24 -4.04 -6.47 -10.56
CA GLY A 24 -2.74 -5.93 -10.96
C GLY A 24 -2.90 -4.78 -11.96
N MET A 25 -1.79 -4.11 -12.26
CA MET A 25 -1.80 -2.97 -13.19
C MET A 25 -1.52 -3.43 -14.62
N PHE A 26 -2.03 -2.68 -15.61
CA PHE A 26 -1.84 -3.03 -17.03
C PHE A 26 -0.88 -2.08 -17.75
N SER A 27 -0.44 -1.00 -17.08
CA SER A 27 0.56 -0.08 -17.62
C SER A 27 1.46 0.52 -16.53
N GLU A 28 2.61 1.05 -16.96
CA GLU A 28 3.59 1.74 -16.10
C GLU A 28 3.04 3.07 -15.57
N GLU A 29 2.20 3.77 -16.34
CA GLU A 29 1.59 5.03 -15.91
C GLU A 29 0.63 4.82 -14.74
N GLN A 30 -0.15 3.72 -14.77
CA GLN A 30 -1.02 3.36 -13.65
C GLN A 30 -0.21 3.04 -12.38
N PHE A 31 0.92 2.36 -12.55
CA PHE A 31 1.84 2.12 -11.45
C PHE A 31 2.33 3.43 -10.84
N ASP A 32 2.82 4.37 -11.66
CA ASP A 32 3.35 5.64 -11.18
C ASP A 32 2.28 6.48 -10.48
N GLU A 33 1.05 6.49 -11.00
CA GLU A 33 -0.08 7.15 -10.36
C GLU A 33 -0.34 6.60 -8.95
N TRP A 34 -0.39 5.27 -8.82
CA TRP A 34 -0.65 4.61 -7.54
C TRP A 34 0.44 4.86 -6.51
N ILE A 35 1.70 4.79 -6.92
CA ILE A 35 2.85 5.07 -6.06
C ILE A 35 2.81 6.53 -5.59
N ASN A 36 2.51 7.46 -6.49
CA ASN A 36 2.42 8.87 -6.16
C ASN A 36 1.29 9.17 -5.18
N GLU A 37 0.11 8.57 -5.36
CA GLU A 37 -1.00 8.73 -4.42
C GLU A 37 -0.70 8.10 -3.06
N ALA A 38 -0.11 6.90 -3.03
CA ALA A 38 0.30 6.26 -1.78
C ALA A 38 1.30 7.14 -0.99
N LYS A 39 2.27 7.74 -1.70
CA LYS A 39 3.23 8.68 -1.11
C LYS A 39 2.54 9.94 -0.55
N LYS A 40 1.61 10.54 -1.29
CA LYS A 40 0.85 11.71 -0.83
C LYS A 40 0.09 11.41 0.45
N ILE A 41 -0.58 10.26 0.53
CA ILE A 41 -1.31 9.80 1.72
C ILE A 41 -0.36 9.62 2.90
N ALA A 42 0.80 8.99 2.69
CA ALA A 42 1.79 8.77 3.75
C ALA A 42 2.31 10.10 4.34
N VAL A 43 2.59 11.09 3.49
CA VAL A 43 3.04 12.43 3.93
C VAL A 43 1.93 13.19 4.66
N ALA A 44 0.69 13.14 4.12
CA ALA A 44 -0.43 13.92 4.62
C ALA A 44 -0.91 13.45 6.00
N TYR A 45 -1.05 12.14 6.17
CA TYR A 45 -1.63 11.56 7.40
C TYR A 45 -0.57 11.03 8.38
N LYS A 46 0.70 11.01 7.96
CA LYS A 46 1.83 10.40 8.70
C LYS A 46 1.72 8.89 9.04
N PRO A 47 0.96 8.03 8.33
CA PRO A 47 1.05 6.58 8.52
C PRO A 47 2.21 6.01 7.73
N MET A 48 2.64 4.81 8.10
CA MET A 48 3.27 3.90 7.14
C MET A 48 2.17 3.36 6.20
N ILE A 49 2.43 3.27 4.91
CA ILE A 49 1.49 2.66 3.95
C ILE A 49 2.14 1.46 3.30
N ILE A 50 1.39 0.37 3.17
CA ILE A 50 1.81 -0.86 2.49
C ILE A 50 0.74 -1.21 1.47
N GLY A 51 1.14 -1.41 0.22
CA GLY A 51 0.23 -1.86 -0.83
C GLY A 51 0.76 -3.11 -1.50
N THR A 52 -0.14 -4.03 -1.84
CA THR A 52 0.20 -5.27 -2.56
C THR A 52 -0.90 -5.59 -3.56
N SER A 53 -0.53 -5.86 -4.81
CA SER A 53 -1.41 -6.48 -5.81
C SER A 53 -0.87 -7.85 -6.21
N HIS A 54 -1.78 -8.73 -6.62
CA HIS A 54 -1.40 -9.96 -7.30
C HIS A 54 -1.39 -9.72 -8.82
N ALA A 55 -0.59 -10.52 -9.54
CA ALA A 55 -0.71 -10.64 -10.99
C ALA A 55 -2.00 -11.42 -11.25
N ASP A 56 -3.10 -10.72 -11.48
CA ASP A 56 -4.32 -11.37 -11.93
C ASP A 56 -3.99 -12.06 -13.26
N GLY A 57 -4.38 -13.34 -13.38
CA GLY A 57 -4.21 -14.09 -14.62
C GLY A 57 -4.96 -13.40 -15.77
N SER A 58 -4.88 -13.93 -16.98
CA SER A 58 -5.59 -13.37 -18.14
C SER A 58 -7.11 -13.32 -17.89
N PHE A 59 -7.62 -12.22 -17.34
CA PHE A 59 -9.03 -12.01 -17.06
C PHE A 59 -9.67 -11.50 -18.35
N ARG A 60 -10.58 -12.28 -18.93
CA ARG A 60 -11.24 -11.96 -20.22
C ARG A 60 -10.29 -11.82 -21.42
N GLY A 61 -9.16 -12.54 -21.41
CA GLY A 61 -8.21 -12.56 -22.53
C GLY A 61 -7.30 -11.34 -22.62
N SER A 62 -7.20 -10.54 -21.55
CA SER A 62 -6.19 -9.47 -21.44
C SER A 62 -4.81 -10.02 -21.08
N ASP A 63 -3.79 -9.21 -21.34
CA ASP A 63 -2.41 -9.46 -20.90
C ASP A 63 -2.32 -9.64 -19.37
N VAL A 64 -1.28 -10.35 -18.92
CA VAL A 64 -1.02 -10.58 -17.50
C VAL A 64 -0.76 -9.24 -16.81
N SER A 65 -1.49 -8.98 -15.73
CA SER A 65 -1.32 -7.75 -14.98
C SER A 65 0.00 -7.74 -14.19
N ILE A 66 0.61 -6.56 -14.08
CA ILE A 66 1.85 -6.31 -13.35
C ILE A 66 1.55 -6.40 -11.85
N PRO A 67 2.15 -7.35 -11.12
CA PRO A 67 2.07 -7.40 -9.67
C PRO A 67 2.90 -6.26 -9.08
N ILE A 68 2.36 -5.61 -8.05
CA ILE A 68 3.02 -4.49 -7.41
C ILE A 68 3.08 -4.72 -5.91
N ALA A 69 4.18 -4.32 -5.28
CA ALA A 69 4.26 -4.23 -3.85
C ALA A 69 5.05 -2.98 -3.48
N TYR A 70 4.54 -2.18 -2.56
CA TYR A 70 5.22 -0.97 -2.10
C TYR A 70 5.05 -0.78 -0.60
N CYS A 71 6.01 -0.07 -0.01
CA CYS A 71 5.87 0.50 1.31
C CYS A 71 6.52 1.88 1.37
N PHE A 72 5.76 2.85 1.88
CA PHE A 72 6.26 4.18 2.20
C PHE A 72 6.17 4.43 3.70
N ASP A 73 7.17 5.13 4.22
CA ASP A 73 7.15 5.62 5.59
C ASP A 73 6.30 6.90 5.73
N LYS A 74 6.18 7.40 6.97
CA LYS A 74 5.43 8.63 7.30
C LYS A 74 5.96 9.92 6.66
N ASN A 75 7.15 9.88 6.06
CA ASN A 75 7.75 11.01 5.33
C ASN A 75 7.55 10.86 3.82
N GLY A 76 6.96 9.76 3.37
CA GLY A 76 6.83 9.43 1.95
C GLY A 76 8.12 8.86 1.37
N ASP A 77 9.08 8.44 2.20
CA ASP A 77 10.28 7.77 1.76
C ASP A 77 9.97 6.31 1.44
N ALA A 78 10.44 5.83 0.29
CA ALA A 78 10.26 4.46 -0.14
C ALA A 78 11.09 3.54 0.74
N ILE A 79 10.44 2.68 1.52
CA ILE A 79 11.10 1.56 2.21
C ILE A 79 11.35 0.45 1.18
N PHE A 80 10.36 0.16 0.35
CA PHE A 80 10.53 -0.70 -0.82
C PHE A 80 9.47 -0.41 -1.88
N VAL A 81 9.82 -0.70 -3.13
CA VAL A 81 8.90 -0.67 -4.27
C VAL A 81 9.33 -1.79 -5.23
N SER A 82 8.40 -2.68 -5.58
CA SER A 82 8.64 -3.83 -6.47
C SER A 82 7.54 -3.91 -7.53
N LYS A 83 7.96 -4.28 -8.75
CA LYS A 83 7.13 -4.52 -9.94
C LYS A 83 7.17 -5.99 -10.41
N THR A 84 7.73 -6.87 -9.59
CA THR A 84 7.91 -8.30 -9.92
C THR A 84 7.24 -9.17 -8.89
N MET A 85 6.80 -10.35 -9.36
CA MET A 85 6.01 -11.33 -8.61
C MET A 85 6.53 -11.47 -7.18
N CYS A 86 5.66 -11.19 -6.22
CA CYS A 86 5.90 -11.45 -4.81
C CYS A 86 6.01 -12.95 -4.59
N GLU A 87 7.19 -13.54 -4.83
CA GLU A 87 7.53 -14.83 -4.23
C GLU A 87 7.55 -14.62 -2.72
N LEU A 88 6.39 -14.81 -2.07
CA LEU A 88 6.18 -15.11 -0.65
C LEU A 88 7.25 -14.55 0.31
N GLY A 89 7.56 -13.26 0.20
CA GLY A 89 8.43 -12.57 1.15
C GLY A 89 7.62 -12.16 2.36
N CYS A 90 7.77 -12.85 3.49
CA CYS A 90 7.28 -12.32 4.77
C CYS A 90 8.19 -11.15 5.17
N TRP A 91 7.74 -9.91 4.90
CA TRP A 91 8.48 -8.71 5.26
C TRP A 91 8.11 -8.27 6.68
N ILE A 92 9.04 -8.44 7.62
CA ILE A 92 8.89 -7.92 8.98
C ILE A 92 9.38 -6.47 9.00
N LEU A 93 8.46 -5.53 8.84
CA LEU A 93 8.76 -4.11 9.02
C LEU A 93 8.79 -3.77 10.51
N LYS A 94 9.99 -3.51 11.04
CA LYS A 94 10.10 -2.93 12.40
C LYS A 94 9.82 -1.44 12.34
N GLN A 95 8.65 -1.03 12.83
CA GLN A 95 8.41 0.38 13.11
C GLN A 95 9.32 0.83 14.25
N LYS A 96 10.06 1.93 14.07
CA LYS A 96 10.74 2.58 15.20
C LYS A 96 9.66 3.09 16.17
N PRO A 97 9.79 2.83 17.48
CA PRO A 97 8.87 3.41 18.46
C PRO A 97 8.90 4.93 18.34
N ARG A 98 7.73 5.56 18.31
CA ARG A 98 7.65 7.03 18.38
C ARG A 98 8.06 7.47 19.78
N PRO A 99 8.80 8.60 19.92
CA PRO A 99 8.93 9.25 21.21
C PRO A 99 7.54 9.52 21.76
N VAL A 100 7.34 9.19 23.03
CA VAL A 100 6.16 9.62 23.79
C VAL A 100 6.62 10.90 24.48
N ASP A 101 6.06 12.03 24.06
CA ASP A 101 6.22 13.30 24.78
C ASP A 101 5.36 13.29 26.06
#